data_AF-A0A6S8CF35-F1
#
_entry.id   AF-A0A6S8CF35-F1
#
_cell.length_a   1.000
_cell.length_b   1.000
_cell.length_c   1.000
_cell.angle_alpha   90.00
_cell.angle_beta   90.00
_cell.angle_gamma   90.00
#
_symmetry.space_group_name_H-M   'P 1'
#
loop_
_entity.id
_entity.type
_entity.pdbx_description
1 polymer ?
#
loop_
_entity_poly.entity_id
_entity_poly.type
_entity_poly.pdbx_seq_one_letter_code
_entity_poly.pdbx_strand_id
1 'polypeptide(L)'
;MKLVSLSYAFSGNRNLRCFQRFIYDVAIGARPATSMFIPTSSKVRCRIFSNNSHNPDADAEAFSRIVKNRTCTKEFDPSKSVPLETLEKILSLTQRAPSSFNLQPYKAVIVRDEIVKKRVAYCMTDNNIKKVLNASLTLVFASDLKPGQEIDKIMALEREHGLPEQVVKARKFGATVFVGSSNEAEKVVKKTLFSTISQVTQMPTINSSEGWAFKNTMTAAQTFILGCHAYGLATAPMEGFDARRIRDALYIPDRYEIPVVVSVGYPSEEEKPSVRRTTPRLPYEDVFYMDSFDFPAYKSS
;
A
#
# COMPACT_ATOMS: atom_id res chain seq x y z
N MET A 1 49.86 9.24 16.44
CA MET A 1 49.93 7.75 16.51
C MET A 1 48.58 7.25 16.99
N LYS A 2 47.78 6.42 16.31
CA LYS A 2 47.86 5.66 15.06
C LYS A 2 46.52 5.84 14.35
N LEU A 3 46.54 6.31 13.11
CA LEU A 3 45.36 6.46 12.24
C LEU A 3 45.75 5.89 10.88
N VAL A 4 45.90 4.57 10.77
CA VAL A 4 46.09 3.88 9.49
C VAL A 4 45.50 2.47 9.56
N SER A 5 44.78 2.12 8.50
CA SER A 5 44.34 0.79 8.04
C SER A 5 42.87 0.43 8.31
N LEU A 6 42.01 0.87 7.38
CA LEU A 6 41.01 -0.01 6.76
C LEU A 6 40.65 0.59 5.39
N SER A 7 41.63 0.54 4.49
CA SER A 7 41.40 0.71 3.05
C SER A 7 41.75 -0.64 2.43
N TYR A 8 40.91 -1.10 1.48
CA TYR A 8 40.92 -2.40 0.78
C TYR A 8 39.94 -3.46 1.29
N ALA A 9 38.67 -3.30 0.91
CA ALA A 9 37.91 -4.31 0.17
C ALA A 9 36.70 -3.62 -0.48
N PHE A 10 36.25 -4.07 -1.65
CA PHE A 10 35.14 -3.51 -2.47
C PHE A 10 35.52 -2.34 -3.40
N SER A 11 36.42 -2.62 -4.35
CA SER A 11 36.39 -1.97 -5.67
C SER A 11 35.24 -2.55 -6.48
N GLY A 12 34.17 -1.78 -6.73
CA GLY A 12 33.17 -2.20 -7.70
C GLY A 12 31.87 -1.42 -7.75
N ASN A 13 31.37 -0.88 -6.62
CA ASN A 13 30.02 -0.32 -6.60
C ASN A 13 29.97 1.11 -6.04
N ARG A 14 29.81 2.10 -6.93
CA ARG A 14 29.74 3.54 -6.61
C ARG A 14 28.51 3.90 -5.76
N ASN A 15 27.41 3.15 -5.85
CA ASN A 15 26.17 3.44 -5.14
C ASN A 15 26.25 3.11 -3.64
N LEU A 16 26.99 2.06 -3.26
CA LEU A 16 27.20 1.71 -1.86
C LEU A 16 28.08 2.75 -1.12
N ARG A 17 29.04 3.37 -1.80
CA ARG A 17 29.87 4.43 -1.23
C ARG A 17 29.07 5.70 -0.92
N CYS A 18 28.11 6.04 -1.78
CA CYS A 18 27.27 7.23 -1.58
C CYS A 18 26.30 7.03 -0.39
N PHE A 19 25.73 5.83 -0.24
CA PHE A 19 24.82 5.51 0.86
C PHE A 19 25.54 5.45 2.22
N GLN A 20 26.73 4.84 2.28
CA GLN A 20 27.55 4.85 3.51
C GLN A 20 28.03 6.25 3.89
N ARG A 21 28.37 7.09 2.90
CA ARG A 21 28.76 8.49 3.13
C ARG A 21 27.59 9.31 3.68
N PHE A 22 26.38 9.11 3.16
CA PHE A 22 25.17 9.77 3.66
C PHE A 22 24.88 9.42 5.12
N ILE A 23 24.95 8.14 5.50
CA ILE A 23 24.73 7.70 6.89
C ILE A 23 25.82 8.26 7.83
N TYR A 24 27.07 8.33 7.37
CA TYR A 24 28.19 8.87 8.15
C TYR A 24 28.06 10.39 8.36
N ASP A 25 27.73 11.14 7.30
CA ASP A 25 27.63 12.60 7.34
C ASP A 25 26.43 13.07 8.20
N VAL A 26 25.34 12.29 8.22
CA VAL A 26 24.21 12.50 9.16
C VAL A 26 24.61 12.25 10.62
N ALA A 27 25.51 11.29 10.88
CA ALA A 27 25.93 10.94 12.24
C ALA A 27 26.90 11.96 12.87
N ILE A 28 27.64 12.73 12.08
CA ILE A 28 28.63 13.70 12.57
C ILE A 28 28.23 15.17 12.38
N GLY A 29 27.02 15.44 11.87
CA GLY A 29 26.50 16.80 11.72
C GLY A 29 27.26 17.68 10.71
N ALA A 30 28.02 17.08 9.79
CA ALA A 30 28.79 17.82 8.80
C ALA A 30 27.88 18.30 7.65
N ARG A 31 27.83 19.62 7.39
CA ARG A 31 27.15 20.17 6.21
C ARG A 31 27.94 19.84 4.93
N PRO A 32 27.31 19.41 3.83
CA PRO A 32 27.98 19.34 2.54
C PRO A 32 28.32 20.76 2.06
N ALA A 33 29.54 20.96 1.58
CA ALA A 33 30.04 22.25 1.13
C ALA A 33 29.20 22.81 -0.03
N THR A 34 28.66 24.01 0.16
CA THR A 34 28.00 24.81 -0.87
C THR A 34 29.04 25.41 -1.81
N SER A 35 29.31 24.74 -2.93
CA SER A 35 29.81 25.40 -4.15
C SER A 35 29.26 24.68 -5.37
N MET A 36 28.04 25.04 -5.77
CA MET A 36 27.43 24.54 -7.00
C MET A 36 28.00 25.33 -8.18
N PHE A 37 29.13 24.85 -8.71
CA PHE A 37 29.62 25.25 -10.03
C PHE A 37 28.65 24.66 -11.06
N ILE A 38 27.94 25.50 -11.82
CA ILE A 38 27.12 25.08 -12.96
C ILE A 38 28.05 25.01 -14.17
N PRO A 39 28.41 23.82 -14.69
CA PRO A 39 29.20 23.73 -15.91
C PRO A 39 28.25 23.95 -17.09
N THR A 40 28.40 25.09 -17.77
CA THR A 40 27.80 25.34 -19.07
C THR A 40 28.36 24.37 -20.11
N SER A 41 27.45 23.69 -20.81
CA SER A 41 27.66 22.90 -22.03
C SER A 41 28.82 21.89 -22.03
N SER A 42 28.51 20.64 -21.74
CA SER A 42 29.10 19.52 -22.48
C SER A 42 28.09 18.38 -22.52
N LYS A 43 27.90 17.82 -23.71
CA LYS A 43 26.96 16.75 -24.02
C LYS A 43 27.09 15.62 -23.00
N VAL A 44 26.18 15.54 -22.04
CA VAL A 44 25.99 14.34 -21.23
C VAL A 44 25.44 13.29 -22.18
N ARG A 45 26.32 12.49 -22.78
CA ARG A 45 25.94 11.22 -23.39
C ARG A 45 25.41 10.36 -22.26
N CYS A 46 24.10 10.41 -22.07
CA CYS A 46 23.38 9.40 -21.32
C CYS A 46 23.70 8.07 -22.00
N ARG A 47 24.59 7.27 -21.41
CA ARG A 47 24.72 5.87 -21.79
C ARG A 47 23.42 5.21 -21.36
N ILE A 48 22.47 5.13 -22.29
CA ILE A 48 21.34 4.22 -22.17
C ILE A 48 21.97 2.84 -22.08
N PHE A 49 22.10 2.31 -20.88
CA PHE A 49 22.28 0.89 -20.70
C PHE A 49 20.96 0.27 -21.15
N SER A 50 20.89 -0.19 -22.39
CA SER A 50 19.79 -1.03 -22.87
C SER A 50 19.92 -2.41 -22.24
N ASN A 51 19.75 -2.50 -20.92
CA ASN A 51 19.33 -3.75 -20.34
C ASN A 51 17.88 -3.91 -20.77
N ASN A 52 17.65 -4.71 -21.82
CA ASN A 52 16.33 -5.27 -22.09
C ASN A 52 15.99 -6.22 -20.94
N SER A 53 15.68 -5.66 -19.77
CA SER A 53 15.14 -6.33 -18.60
C SER A 53 13.63 -6.49 -18.79
N HIS A 54 13.22 -7.05 -19.94
CA HIS A 54 11.83 -7.37 -20.16
C HIS A 54 11.48 -8.56 -19.27
N ASN A 55 10.48 -8.41 -18.39
CA ASN A 55 9.97 -9.53 -17.62
C ASN A 55 9.21 -10.45 -18.58
N PRO A 56 9.69 -11.69 -18.86
CA PRO A 56 9.06 -12.58 -19.83
C PRO A 56 7.64 -13.00 -19.43
N ASP A 57 7.30 -12.87 -18.14
CA ASP A 57 5.99 -13.23 -17.60
C ASP A 57 4.99 -12.07 -17.61
N ALA A 58 5.37 -10.89 -18.13
CA ALA A 58 4.48 -9.73 -18.17
C ALA A 58 3.46 -9.82 -19.31
N ASP A 59 2.17 -9.83 -18.98
CA ASP A 59 1.06 -9.70 -19.94
C ASP A 59 0.29 -8.39 -19.69
N ALA A 60 0.68 -7.35 -20.44
CA ALA A 60 0.07 -6.02 -20.34
C ALA A 60 -1.40 -6.01 -20.79
N GLU A 61 -1.78 -6.86 -21.74
CA GLU A 61 -3.15 -6.91 -22.27
C GLU A 61 -4.09 -7.61 -21.29
N ALA A 62 -3.65 -8.70 -20.64
CA ALA A 62 -4.42 -9.31 -19.56
C ALA A 62 -4.64 -8.33 -18.41
N PHE A 63 -3.59 -7.62 -17.98
CA PHE A 63 -3.72 -6.61 -16.95
C PHE A 63 -4.67 -5.47 -17.35
N SER A 64 -4.52 -4.95 -18.58
CA SER A 64 -5.38 -3.91 -19.15
C SER A 64 -6.86 -4.33 -19.15
N ARG A 65 -7.17 -5.56 -19.59
CA ARG A 65 -8.54 -6.11 -19.55
C ARG A 65 -9.10 -6.15 -18.13
N ILE A 66 -8.33 -6.62 -17.15
CA ILE A 66 -8.76 -6.68 -15.75
C ILE A 66 -9.09 -5.26 -15.24
N VAL A 67 -8.17 -4.31 -15.41
CA VAL A 67 -8.31 -2.95 -14.88
C VAL A 67 -9.47 -2.20 -15.55
N LYS A 68 -9.58 -2.27 -16.87
CA LYS A 68 -10.62 -1.55 -17.64
C LYS A 68 -12.01 -2.11 -17.43
N ASN A 69 -12.14 -3.43 -17.34
CA ASN A 69 -13.44 -4.08 -17.16
C ASN A 69 -13.91 -4.08 -15.71
N ARG A 70 -13.03 -3.85 -14.73
CA ARG A 70 -13.37 -3.78 -13.31
C ARG A 70 -14.29 -2.58 -13.02
N THR A 71 -15.46 -2.86 -12.47
CA THR A 71 -16.42 -1.85 -11.98
C THR A 71 -16.91 -2.21 -10.58
N CYS A 72 -17.57 -1.28 -9.90
CA CYS A 72 -18.24 -1.56 -8.63
C CYS A 72 -19.59 -2.20 -8.92
N THR A 73 -19.75 -3.45 -8.49
CA THR A 73 -20.91 -4.28 -8.79
C THR A 73 -22.07 -3.89 -7.89
N LYS A 74 -23.24 -3.64 -8.47
CA LYS A 74 -24.42 -3.21 -7.70
C LYS A 74 -25.27 -4.37 -7.21
N GLU A 75 -25.18 -5.51 -7.90
CA GLU A 75 -25.99 -6.68 -7.65
C GLU A 75 -25.23 -7.98 -7.95
N PHE A 76 -25.35 -8.94 -7.04
CA PHE A 76 -24.71 -10.25 -7.13
C PHE A 76 -25.76 -11.33 -7.36
N ASP A 77 -25.36 -12.42 -8.00
CA ASP A 77 -26.15 -13.64 -8.17
C ASP A 77 -26.05 -14.50 -6.89
N PRO A 78 -27.09 -14.55 -6.03
CA PRO A 78 -27.04 -15.27 -4.76
C PRO A 78 -27.08 -16.79 -4.93
N SER A 79 -27.39 -17.29 -6.14
CA SER A 79 -27.38 -18.74 -6.43
C SER A 79 -25.96 -19.29 -6.60
N LYS A 80 -24.97 -18.42 -6.75
CA LYS A 80 -23.56 -18.79 -6.94
C LYS A 80 -22.72 -18.49 -5.71
N SER A 81 -21.81 -19.40 -5.41
CA SER A 81 -20.88 -19.28 -4.29
C SER A 81 -19.45 -19.35 -4.79
N VAL A 82 -18.59 -18.51 -4.23
CA VAL A 82 -17.14 -18.52 -4.53
C VAL A 82 -16.52 -19.76 -3.87
N PRO A 83 -15.85 -20.65 -4.64
CA PRO A 83 -15.16 -21.80 -4.07
C PRO A 83 -14.06 -21.38 -3.08
N LEU A 84 -13.86 -22.16 -2.02
CA LEU A 84 -12.79 -21.90 -1.04
C LEU A 84 -11.40 -21.89 -1.69
N GLU A 85 -11.13 -22.83 -2.59
CA GLU A 85 -9.86 -22.90 -3.33
C GLU A 85 -9.58 -21.60 -4.13
N THR A 86 -10.60 -21.06 -4.80
CA THR A 86 -10.50 -19.79 -5.51
C THR A 86 -10.18 -18.65 -4.55
N LEU A 87 -10.87 -18.59 -3.41
CA LEU A 87 -10.62 -17.58 -2.38
C LEU A 87 -9.19 -17.68 -1.83
N GLU A 88 -8.70 -18.87 -1.53
CA GLU A 88 -7.33 -19.09 -1.03
C GLU A 88 -6.28 -18.56 -2.02
N LYS A 89 -6.45 -18.83 -3.32
CA LYS A 89 -5.58 -18.29 -4.37
C LYS A 89 -5.62 -16.75 -4.43
N ILE A 90 -6.79 -16.14 -4.25
CA ILE A 90 -6.90 -14.67 -4.22
C ILE A 90 -6.25 -14.09 -2.96
N LEU A 91 -6.42 -14.73 -1.80
CA LEU A 91 -5.82 -14.30 -0.55
C LEU A 91 -4.29 -14.40 -0.58
N SER A 92 -3.73 -15.44 -1.20
CA SER A 92 -2.28 -15.56 -1.36
C SER A 92 -1.71 -14.44 -2.24
N LEU A 93 -2.41 -14.05 -3.31
CA LEU A 93 -2.06 -12.87 -4.11
C LEU A 93 -2.17 -11.57 -3.29
N THR A 94 -3.21 -11.46 -2.47
CA THR A 94 -3.46 -10.29 -1.61
C THR A 94 -2.34 -10.08 -0.60
N GLN A 95 -1.80 -11.15 -0.02
CA GLN A 95 -0.66 -11.08 0.91
C GLN A 95 0.63 -10.56 0.26
N ARG A 96 0.72 -10.53 -1.08
CA ARG A 96 1.85 -9.95 -1.82
C ARG A 96 1.76 -8.45 -2.00
N ALA A 97 0.68 -7.81 -1.54
CA ALA A 97 0.54 -6.36 -1.59
C ALA A 97 1.70 -5.67 -0.85
N PRO A 98 2.33 -4.64 -1.45
CA PRO A 98 3.41 -3.95 -0.78
C PRO A 98 2.88 -3.14 0.40
N SER A 99 3.68 -3.04 1.46
CA SER A 99 3.42 -2.18 2.60
C SER A 99 4.73 -1.55 3.11
N SER A 100 4.61 -0.37 3.70
CA SER A 100 5.74 0.37 4.26
C SER A 100 6.46 -0.46 5.33
N PHE A 101 7.79 -0.56 5.22
CA PHE A 101 8.65 -1.43 6.05
C PHE A 101 8.22 -2.90 6.08
N ASN A 102 7.40 -3.34 5.12
CA ASN A 102 6.77 -4.67 5.08
C ASN A 102 5.92 -5.00 6.33
N LEU A 103 5.45 -3.97 7.05
CA LEU A 103 4.74 -4.15 8.33
C LEU A 103 3.34 -4.75 8.19
N GLN A 104 2.79 -4.79 6.97
CA GLN A 104 1.48 -5.38 6.67
C GLN A 104 0.41 -4.96 7.70
N PRO A 105 0.18 -3.63 7.89
CA PRO A 105 -0.63 -3.08 8.97
C PRO A 105 -2.14 -3.20 8.70
N TYR A 106 -2.56 -4.38 8.28
CA TYR A 106 -3.93 -4.71 7.95
C TYR A 106 -4.26 -6.14 8.37
N LYS A 107 -5.52 -6.36 8.70
CA LYS A 107 -6.19 -7.65 8.82
C LYS A 107 -7.45 -7.60 7.95
N ALA A 108 -8.06 -8.75 7.72
CA ALA A 108 -9.37 -8.82 7.10
C ALA A 108 -10.19 -9.94 7.75
N VAL A 109 -11.45 -9.65 8.05
CA VAL A 109 -12.42 -10.65 8.48
C VAL A 109 -13.17 -11.14 7.24
N ILE A 110 -13.13 -12.44 6.97
CA ILE A 110 -13.84 -13.06 5.84
C ILE A 110 -15.21 -13.50 6.36
N VAL A 111 -16.27 -12.86 5.86
CA VAL A 111 -17.65 -13.11 6.26
C VAL A 111 -18.36 -13.93 5.17
N ARG A 112 -18.64 -15.20 5.45
CA ARG A 112 -19.39 -16.12 4.58
C ARG A 112 -20.68 -16.64 5.20
N ASP A 113 -20.65 -16.86 6.51
CA ASP A 113 -21.79 -17.37 7.25
C ASP A 113 -22.99 -16.41 7.13
N GLU A 114 -24.17 -16.98 6.88
CA GLU A 114 -25.39 -16.22 6.59
C GLU A 114 -25.86 -15.37 7.79
N ILE A 115 -25.69 -15.87 9.01
CA ILE A 115 -26.05 -15.13 10.22
C ILE A 115 -25.09 -13.96 10.40
N VAL A 116 -23.79 -14.20 10.23
CA VAL A 116 -22.78 -13.12 10.31
C VAL A 116 -22.97 -12.10 9.19
N LYS A 117 -23.28 -12.52 7.95
CA LYS A 117 -23.62 -11.60 6.86
C LYS A 117 -24.81 -10.72 7.20
N LYS A 118 -25.88 -11.26 7.77
CA LYS A 118 -27.05 -10.46 8.21
C LYS A 118 -26.68 -9.44 9.28
N ARG A 119 -25.82 -9.80 10.24
CA ARG A 119 -25.32 -8.85 11.25
C ARG A 119 -24.52 -7.72 10.61
N VAL A 120 -23.58 -8.04 9.72
CA VAL A 120 -22.80 -7.02 8.99
C VAL A 120 -23.70 -6.16 8.11
N ALA A 121 -24.67 -6.75 7.41
CA ALA A 121 -25.62 -6.04 6.58
C ALA A 121 -26.44 -5.01 7.36
N TYR A 122 -26.83 -5.32 8.61
CA TYR A 122 -27.50 -4.37 9.51
C TYR A 122 -26.64 -3.14 9.87
N CYS A 123 -25.31 -3.26 9.72
CA CYS A 123 -24.38 -2.16 9.94
C CYS A 123 -24.12 -1.32 8.66
N MET A 124 -24.62 -1.74 7.50
CA MET A 124 -24.42 -1.02 6.24
C MET A 124 -25.51 0.03 6.00
N THR A 125 -25.22 1.06 5.20
CA THR A 125 -26.21 2.07 4.79
C THR A 125 -26.79 1.78 3.40
N ASP A 126 -28.02 2.23 3.17
CA ASP A 126 -28.67 2.28 1.85
C ASP A 126 -28.55 0.97 1.05
N ASN A 127 -28.18 1.10 -0.23
CA ASN A 127 -27.98 0.00 -1.16
C ASN A 127 -26.78 -0.88 -0.84
N ASN A 128 -25.99 -0.64 0.21
CA ASN A 128 -24.89 -1.53 0.60
C ASN A 128 -25.40 -2.75 1.37
N ILE A 129 -26.56 -2.65 2.02
CA ILE A 129 -27.21 -3.76 2.72
C ILE A 129 -27.41 -4.95 1.77
N LYS A 130 -28.04 -4.70 0.61
CA LYS A 130 -28.30 -5.76 -0.39
C LYS A 130 -27.03 -6.37 -0.97
N LYS A 131 -25.95 -5.59 -1.09
CA LYS A 131 -24.66 -6.07 -1.61
C LYS A 131 -24.03 -7.09 -0.67
N VAL A 132 -24.06 -6.83 0.64
CA VAL A 132 -23.55 -7.78 1.64
C VAL A 132 -24.40 -9.05 1.68
N LEU A 133 -25.73 -8.92 1.67
CA LEU A 133 -26.64 -10.08 1.74
C LEU A 133 -26.50 -11.03 0.54
N ASN A 134 -26.48 -10.47 -0.67
CA ASN A 134 -26.51 -11.24 -1.91
C ASN A 134 -25.13 -11.68 -2.40
N ALA A 135 -24.05 -11.13 -1.83
CA ALA A 135 -22.70 -11.57 -2.15
C ALA A 135 -22.40 -12.97 -1.59
N SER A 136 -21.52 -13.70 -2.30
CA SER A 136 -21.04 -15.00 -1.84
C SER A 136 -20.19 -14.87 -0.57
N LEU A 137 -19.44 -13.77 -0.44
CA LEU A 137 -18.70 -13.43 0.78
C LEU A 137 -18.47 -11.90 0.89
N THR A 138 -18.07 -11.45 2.06
CA THR A 138 -17.65 -10.05 2.30
C THR A 138 -16.36 -10.01 3.11
N LEU A 139 -15.37 -9.24 2.68
CA LEU A 139 -14.18 -8.93 3.46
C LEU A 139 -14.36 -7.60 4.18
N VAL A 140 -14.21 -7.59 5.50
CA VAL A 140 -14.09 -6.37 6.29
C VAL A 140 -12.61 -6.16 6.56
N PHE A 141 -12.00 -5.19 5.86
CA PHE A 141 -10.60 -4.84 6.10
C PHE A 141 -10.47 -4.02 7.38
N ALA A 142 -9.43 -4.29 8.16
CA ALA A 142 -9.19 -3.69 9.46
C ALA A 142 -7.73 -3.21 9.52
N SER A 143 -7.53 -1.90 9.49
CA SER A 143 -6.25 -1.21 9.56
C SER A 143 -5.69 -1.20 10.97
N ASP A 144 -4.45 -1.62 11.16
CA ASP A 144 -3.79 -1.63 12.46
C ASP A 144 -3.31 -0.22 12.86
N LEU A 145 -3.89 0.35 13.92
CA LEU A 145 -3.50 1.66 14.45
C LEU A 145 -2.25 1.61 15.33
N LYS A 146 -1.74 0.42 15.67
CA LYS A 146 -0.52 0.20 16.47
C LYS A 146 0.47 -0.72 15.74
N PRO A 147 0.85 -0.42 14.48
CA PRO A 147 1.69 -1.29 13.67
C PRO A 147 3.12 -1.43 14.22
N GLY A 148 3.56 -0.53 15.10
CA GLY A 148 4.81 -0.64 15.84
C GLY A 148 4.93 -1.94 16.66
N GLN A 149 3.81 -2.54 17.06
CA GLN A 149 3.80 -3.82 17.80
C GLN A 149 4.22 -5.01 16.92
N GLU A 150 4.17 -4.90 15.59
CA GLU A 150 4.56 -5.97 14.67
C GLU A 150 6.02 -5.87 14.21
N ILE A 151 6.75 -4.80 14.55
CA ILE A 151 8.12 -4.56 14.07
C ILE A 151 9.01 -5.76 14.36
N ASP A 152 9.05 -6.24 15.61
CA ASP A 152 9.97 -7.32 15.99
C ASP A 152 9.67 -8.62 15.25
N LYS A 153 8.39 -8.92 15.04
CA LYS A 153 7.95 -10.09 14.28
C LYS A 153 8.37 -9.99 12.82
N ILE A 154 8.16 -8.84 12.18
CA ILE A 154 8.54 -8.63 10.77
C ILE A 154 10.05 -8.65 10.59
N MET A 155 10.81 -8.07 11.52
CA MET A 155 12.27 -8.09 11.48
C MET A 155 12.84 -9.50 11.69
N ALA A 156 12.20 -10.33 12.53
CA ALA A 156 12.56 -11.75 12.66
C ALA A 156 12.31 -12.51 11.34
N LEU A 157 11.14 -12.32 10.73
CA LEU A 157 10.84 -12.92 9.42
C LEU A 157 11.83 -12.47 8.34
N GLU A 158 12.18 -11.18 8.29
CA GLU A 158 13.15 -10.68 7.32
C GLU A 158 14.54 -11.31 7.51
N ARG A 159 14.98 -11.46 8.77
CA ARG A 159 16.23 -12.16 9.10
C ARG A 159 16.19 -13.63 8.64
N GLU A 160 15.09 -14.34 8.90
CA GLU A 160 14.90 -15.74 8.45
C GLU A 160 14.93 -15.86 6.93
N HIS A 161 14.46 -14.84 6.20
CA HIS A 161 14.52 -14.77 4.74
C HIS A 161 15.88 -14.26 4.20
N GLY A 162 16.91 -14.19 5.07
CA GLY A 162 18.29 -13.92 4.68
C GLY A 162 18.67 -12.44 4.63
N LEU A 163 17.86 -11.52 5.18
CA LEU A 163 18.33 -10.14 5.32
C LEU A 163 19.51 -10.08 6.32
N PRO A 164 20.63 -9.42 5.96
CA PRO A 164 21.76 -9.27 6.86
C PRO A 164 21.40 -8.51 8.14
N GLU A 165 21.96 -8.92 9.28
CA GLU A 165 21.63 -8.38 10.61
C GLU A 165 21.77 -6.84 10.69
N GLN A 166 22.79 -6.27 10.05
CA GLN A 166 22.96 -4.81 10.00
C GLN A 166 21.81 -4.11 9.28
N VAL A 167 21.25 -4.72 8.23
CA VAL A 167 20.10 -4.19 7.49
C VAL A 167 18.84 -4.30 8.34
N VAL A 168 18.65 -5.43 9.01
CA VAL A 168 17.51 -5.64 9.93
C VAL A 168 17.53 -4.61 11.05
N LYS A 169 18.68 -4.36 11.68
CA LYS A 169 18.83 -3.33 12.73
C LYS A 169 18.50 -1.92 12.22
N ALA A 170 19.00 -1.56 11.03
CA ALA A 170 18.72 -0.24 10.44
C ALA A 170 17.23 -0.09 10.07
N ARG A 171 16.60 -1.13 9.49
CA ARG A 171 15.16 -1.14 9.17
C ARG A 171 14.31 -1.08 10.42
N LYS A 172 14.67 -1.83 11.47
CA LYS A 172 14.00 -1.79 12.78
C LYS A 172 14.02 -0.37 13.35
N PHE A 173 15.20 0.26 13.39
CA PHE A 173 15.34 1.63 13.88
C PHE A 173 14.46 2.60 13.06
N GLY A 174 14.50 2.52 11.73
CA GLY A 174 13.65 3.31 10.85
C GLY A 174 12.16 3.10 11.16
N ALA A 175 11.69 1.86 11.17
CA ALA A 175 10.30 1.55 11.48
C ALA A 175 9.88 2.08 12.87
N THR A 176 10.73 1.94 13.89
CA THR A 176 10.45 2.45 15.24
C THR A 176 10.33 3.98 15.26
N VAL A 177 11.15 4.70 14.51
CA VAL A 177 11.04 6.17 14.41
C VAL A 177 9.72 6.60 13.78
N PHE A 178 9.28 5.92 12.72
CA PHE A 178 8.07 6.28 11.99
C PHE A 178 6.77 5.83 12.66
N VAL A 179 6.74 4.62 13.23
CA VAL A 179 5.50 3.99 13.71
C VAL A 179 5.61 3.32 15.08
N GLY A 180 6.78 3.35 15.73
CA GLY A 180 7.05 2.67 16.99
C GLY A 180 6.58 3.41 18.24
N SER A 181 6.14 4.67 18.13
CA SER A 181 5.57 5.37 19.29
C SER A 181 4.11 4.95 19.50
N SER A 182 3.82 4.44 20.69
CA SER A 182 2.45 4.15 21.13
C SER A 182 1.78 5.34 21.82
N ASN A 183 2.52 6.43 22.06
CA ASN A 183 2.03 7.63 22.74
C ASN A 183 1.73 8.75 21.74
N GLU A 184 0.46 9.17 21.68
CA GLU A 184 0.02 10.26 20.79
C GLU A 184 0.75 11.58 21.07
N ALA A 185 1.08 11.88 22.33
CA ALA A 185 1.82 13.10 22.69
C ALA A 185 3.24 13.09 22.07
N GLU A 186 3.92 11.95 22.10
CA GLU A 186 5.25 11.80 21.51
C GLU A 186 5.19 11.92 19.97
N LYS A 187 4.14 11.40 19.33
CA LYS A 187 3.93 11.58 17.88
C LYS A 187 3.72 13.03 17.51
N VAL A 188 2.93 13.78 18.28
CA VAL A 188 2.70 15.21 18.06
C VAL A 188 3.99 16.00 18.22
N VAL A 189 4.78 15.72 19.26
CA VAL A 189 6.09 16.34 19.47
C VAL A 189 7.04 16.02 18.32
N LYS A 190 7.15 14.75 17.89
CA LYS A 190 7.98 14.35 16.76
C LYS A 190 7.55 15.01 15.47
N LYS A 191 6.25 15.04 15.17
CA LYS A 191 5.69 15.70 13.98
C LYS A 191 6.08 17.18 13.95
N THR A 192 5.90 17.89 15.07
CA THR A 192 6.22 19.32 15.19
C THR A 192 7.73 19.58 15.07
N LEU A 193 8.55 18.75 15.70
CA LEU A 193 10.00 18.83 15.61
C LEU A 193 10.46 18.59 14.16
N PHE A 194 9.97 17.52 13.52
CA PHE A 194 10.36 17.17 12.15
C PHE A 194 9.88 18.21 11.15
N SER A 195 8.69 18.79 11.31
CA SER A 195 8.21 19.87 10.43
C SER A 195 8.99 21.18 10.61
N THR A 196 9.55 21.42 11.80
CA THR A 196 10.39 22.60 12.05
C THR A 196 11.77 22.39 11.44
N ILE A 197 12.38 21.22 11.71
CA ILE A 197 13.68 20.85 11.14
C ILE A 197 13.61 20.69 9.61
N SER A 198 12.46 20.29 9.05
CA SER A 198 12.29 20.12 7.60
C SER A 198 12.54 21.41 6.80
N GLN A 199 12.46 22.58 7.44
CA GLN A 199 12.77 23.87 6.81
C GLN A 199 14.26 24.05 6.53
N VAL A 200 15.13 23.38 7.28
CA VAL A 200 16.60 23.55 7.19
C VAL A 200 17.32 22.29 6.68
N THR A 201 16.70 21.11 6.80
CA THR A 201 17.25 19.85 6.28
C THR A 201 16.12 18.88 5.96
N GLN A 202 16.35 17.91 5.07
CA GLN A 202 15.34 16.94 4.67
C GLN A 202 14.93 16.04 5.84
N MET A 203 13.64 16.03 6.17
CA MET A 203 13.10 15.22 7.26
C MET A 203 11.92 14.36 6.80
N PRO A 204 11.73 13.18 7.42
CA PRO A 204 10.54 12.39 7.19
C PRO A 204 9.24 13.09 7.60
N THR A 205 8.18 12.91 6.82
CA THR A 205 6.84 13.34 7.21
C THR A 205 6.16 12.28 8.06
N ILE A 206 5.80 12.65 9.29
CA ILE A 206 5.04 11.80 10.21
C ILE A 206 3.54 12.02 9.99
N ASN A 207 2.85 10.96 9.56
CA ASN A 207 1.39 10.93 9.42
C ASN A 207 0.74 10.45 10.72
N SER A 208 -0.58 10.65 10.87
CA SER A 208 -1.34 9.93 11.90
C SER A 208 -1.25 8.42 11.66
N SER A 209 -1.34 7.62 12.74
CA SER A 209 -1.33 6.16 12.62
C SER A 209 -2.47 5.66 11.73
N GLU A 210 -3.65 6.25 11.84
CA GLU A 210 -4.81 5.97 11.00
C GLU A 210 -4.52 6.23 9.52
N GLY A 211 -4.13 7.46 9.17
CA GLY A 211 -3.86 7.81 7.76
C GLY A 211 -2.72 6.99 7.16
N TRP A 212 -1.72 6.61 7.96
CA TRP A 212 -0.67 5.70 7.52
C TRP A 212 -1.19 4.27 7.32
N ALA A 213 -1.96 3.73 8.26
CA ALA A 213 -2.50 2.37 8.19
C ALA A 213 -3.53 2.21 7.06
N PHE A 214 -4.39 3.21 6.85
CA PHE A 214 -5.39 3.22 5.77
C PHE A 214 -4.74 3.12 4.40
N LYS A 215 -3.71 3.92 4.11
CA LYS A 215 -2.97 3.84 2.84
C LYS A 215 -2.44 2.44 2.56
N ASN A 216 -1.81 1.81 3.56
CA ASN A 216 -1.26 0.47 3.42
C ASN A 216 -2.37 -0.60 3.27
N THR A 217 -3.48 -0.43 3.99
CA THR A 217 -4.64 -1.34 3.91
C THR A 217 -5.31 -1.26 2.55
N MET A 218 -5.47 -0.06 1.99
CA MET A 218 -6.08 0.13 0.67
C MET A 218 -5.21 -0.42 -0.46
N THR A 219 -3.88 -0.46 -0.31
CA THR A 219 -3.01 -1.19 -1.24
C THR A 219 -3.38 -2.68 -1.26
N ALA A 220 -3.53 -3.31 -0.09
CA ALA A 220 -3.94 -4.70 0.01
C ALA A 220 -5.37 -4.94 -0.51
N ALA A 221 -6.31 -4.06 -0.16
CA ALA A 221 -7.68 -4.14 -0.66
C ALA A 221 -7.74 -4.02 -2.20
N GLN A 222 -6.94 -3.13 -2.80
CA GLN A 222 -6.87 -3.00 -4.26
C GLN A 222 -6.25 -4.24 -4.92
N THR A 223 -5.20 -4.83 -4.34
CA THR A 223 -4.65 -6.11 -4.81
C THR A 223 -5.69 -7.22 -4.74
N PHE A 224 -6.45 -7.30 -3.64
CA PHE A 224 -7.56 -8.25 -3.47
C PHE A 224 -8.63 -8.05 -4.56
N ILE A 225 -9.07 -6.82 -4.79
CA ILE A 225 -10.09 -6.49 -5.79
C ILE A 225 -9.62 -6.92 -7.19
N LEU A 226 -8.41 -6.55 -7.60
CA LEU A 226 -7.87 -6.96 -8.91
C LEU A 226 -7.70 -8.48 -9.00
N GLY A 227 -7.28 -9.14 -7.92
CA GLY A 227 -7.22 -10.58 -7.81
C GLY A 227 -8.59 -11.22 -8.04
N CYS A 228 -9.64 -10.79 -7.34
CA CYS A 228 -11.01 -11.25 -7.57
C CYS A 228 -11.42 -11.15 -9.04
N HIS A 229 -11.15 -10.00 -9.68
CA HIS A 229 -11.49 -9.80 -11.08
C HIS A 229 -10.69 -10.69 -12.04
N ALA A 230 -9.43 -10.99 -11.73
CA ALA A 230 -8.63 -11.95 -12.50
C ALA A 230 -9.23 -13.38 -12.46
N TYR A 231 -9.91 -13.73 -11.37
CA TYR A 231 -10.64 -15.00 -11.21
C TYR A 231 -12.10 -14.94 -11.69
N GLY A 232 -12.49 -13.90 -12.44
CA GLY A 232 -13.84 -13.75 -12.98
C GLY A 232 -14.90 -13.34 -11.95
N LEU A 233 -14.49 -12.94 -10.74
CA LEU A 233 -15.39 -12.47 -9.70
C LEU A 233 -15.66 -10.97 -9.83
N ALA A 234 -16.80 -10.58 -9.30
CA ALA A 234 -17.26 -9.22 -9.21
C ALA A 234 -17.07 -8.71 -7.78
N THR A 235 -16.76 -7.43 -7.61
CA THR A 235 -16.51 -6.83 -6.30
C THR A 235 -17.28 -5.53 -6.11
N ALA A 236 -17.55 -5.20 -4.85
CA ALA A 236 -18.15 -3.93 -4.43
C ALA A 236 -17.43 -3.40 -3.17
N PRO A 237 -16.41 -2.54 -3.32
CA PRO A 237 -15.85 -1.81 -2.19
C PRO A 237 -16.83 -0.73 -1.70
N MET A 238 -16.98 -0.62 -0.39
CA MET A 238 -17.98 0.22 0.28
C MET A 238 -17.41 0.87 1.54
N GLU A 239 -17.70 2.16 1.72
CA GLU A 239 -17.43 2.94 2.94
C GLU A 239 -18.71 3.33 3.69
N GLY A 240 -19.88 3.15 3.05
CA GLY A 240 -21.19 3.46 3.65
C GLY A 240 -21.61 2.40 4.66
N PHE A 241 -21.05 2.48 5.87
CA PHE A 241 -21.33 1.62 7.01
C PHE A 241 -21.09 2.32 8.36
N ASP A 242 -21.66 1.77 9.43
CA ASP A 242 -21.38 2.15 10.82
C ASP A 242 -20.22 1.28 11.36
N ALA A 243 -19.02 1.87 11.41
CA ALA A 243 -17.80 1.17 11.81
C ALA A 243 -17.88 0.62 13.25
N ARG A 244 -18.52 1.35 14.17
CA ARG A 244 -18.71 0.92 15.56
C ARG A 244 -19.58 -0.33 15.61
N ARG A 245 -20.67 -0.36 14.86
CA ARG A 245 -21.55 -1.54 14.81
C ARG A 245 -20.88 -2.73 14.14
N ILE A 246 -20.09 -2.53 13.08
CA ILE A 246 -19.32 -3.64 12.47
C ILE A 246 -18.30 -4.19 13.46
N ARG A 247 -17.62 -3.31 14.19
CA ARG A 247 -16.66 -3.68 15.23
C ARG A 247 -17.29 -4.61 16.25
N ASP A 248 -18.46 -4.23 16.78
CA ASP A 248 -19.19 -5.03 17.75
C ASP A 248 -19.69 -6.35 17.13
N ALA A 249 -20.22 -6.31 15.90
CA ALA A 249 -20.77 -7.48 15.20
C ALA A 249 -19.71 -8.55 14.86
N LEU A 250 -18.46 -8.13 14.64
CA LEU A 250 -17.34 -8.99 14.25
C LEU A 250 -16.26 -9.13 15.33
N TYR A 251 -16.47 -8.55 16.52
CA TYR A 251 -15.53 -8.55 17.64
C TYR A 251 -14.14 -8.02 17.25
N ILE A 252 -14.09 -6.94 16.46
CA ILE A 252 -12.83 -6.31 16.03
C ILE A 252 -12.26 -5.49 17.20
N PRO A 253 -11.02 -5.71 17.66
CA PRO A 253 -10.45 -4.94 18.77
C PRO A 253 -10.26 -3.46 18.43
N ASP A 254 -10.31 -2.58 19.44
CA ASP A 254 -10.08 -1.12 19.32
C ASP A 254 -8.72 -0.73 18.71
N ARG A 255 -7.78 -1.67 18.65
CA ARG A 255 -6.51 -1.49 17.93
C ARG A 255 -6.71 -1.27 16.43
N TYR A 256 -7.81 -1.73 15.86
CA TYR A 256 -8.03 -1.70 14.42
C TYR A 256 -9.13 -0.72 14.04
N GLU A 257 -9.01 -0.08 12.88
CA GLU A 257 -10.06 0.76 12.30
C GLU A 257 -10.49 0.21 10.94
N ILE A 258 -11.74 0.44 10.52
CA ILE A 258 -12.32 -0.21 9.33
C ILE A 258 -12.37 0.81 8.18
N PRO A 259 -11.41 0.83 7.23
CA PRO A 259 -11.45 1.77 6.12
C PRO A 259 -12.37 1.34 4.99
N VAL A 260 -12.61 0.03 4.80
CA VAL A 260 -13.37 -0.48 3.65
C VAL A 260 -13.97 -1.86 3.91
N VAL A 261 -15.18 -2.07 3.41
CA VAL A 261 -15.84 -3.37 3.29
C VAL A 261 -15.94 -3.74 1.82
N VAL A 262 -15.53 -4.96 1.45
CA VAL A 262 -15.53 -5.43 0.05
C VAL A 262 -16.40 -6.68 -0.07
N SER A 263 -17.58 -6.54 -0.67
CA SER A 263 -18.42 -7.70 -1.02
C SER A 263 -17.96 -8.32 -2.33
N VAL A 264 -18.01 -9.65 -2.41
CA VAL A 264 -17.51 -10.45 -3.55
C VAL A 264 -18.50 -11.54 -3.92
N GLY A 265 -18.71 -11.71 -5.22
CA GLY A 265 -19.55 -12.78 -5.75
C GLY A 265 -19.50 -12.81 -7.27
N TYR A 266 -20.48 -13.49 -7.87
CA TYR A 266 -20.71 -13.42 -9.31
C TYR A 266 -21.70 -12.29 -9.61
N PRO A 267 -21.50 -11.52 -10.70
CA PRO A 267 -22.43 -10.47 -11.05
C PRO A 267 -23.80 -11.08 -11.42
N SER A 268 -24.88 -10.37 -11.11
CA SER A 268 -26.20 -10.70 -11.68
C SER A 268 -26.20 -10.55 -13.19
N GLU A 269 -27.25 -11.04 -13.87
CA GLU A 269 -27.39 -10.94 -15.33
C GLU A 269 -27.30 -9.48 -15.83
N GLU A 270 -27.89 -8.54 -15.09
CA GLU A 270 -27.90 -7.10 -15.42
C GLU A 270 -26.53 -6.43 -15.17
N GLU A 271 -25.70 -7.01 -14.31
CA GLU A 271 -24.39 -6.49 -13.92
C GLU A 271 -23.23 -7.20 -14.64
N LYS A 272 -23.53 -8.05 -15.63
CA LYS A 272 -22.52 -8.67 -16.48
C LYS A 272 -21.70 -7.61 -17.22
N PRO A 273 -20.39 -7.85 -17.44
CA PRO A 273 -19.53 -6.92 -18.18
C PRO A 273 -20.05 -6.53 -19.58
N SER A 274 -20.80 -7.41 -20.25
CA SER A 274 -21.39 -7.15 -21.57
C SER A 274 -22.59 -6.21 -21.57
N VAL A 275 -23.23 -6.01 -20.40
CA VAL A 275 -24.46 -5.21 -20.26
C VAL A 275 -24.19 -3.91 -19.50
N ARG A 276 -23.33 -3.97 -18.48
CA ARG A 276 -23.13 -2.86 -17.56
C ARG A 276 -22.40 -1.68 -18.20
N ARG A 277 -22.82 -0.47 -17.83
CA ARG A 277 -22.13 0.77 -18.17
C ARG A 277 -20.90 0.99 -17.29
N THR A 278 -19.77 1.34 -17.91
CA THR A 278 -18.59 1.81 -17.18
C THR A 278 -18.77 3.26 -16.72
N THR A 279 -18.27 3.59 -15.53
CA THR A 279 -18.29 4.97 -15.05
C THR A 279 -17.17 5.77 -15.74
N PRO A 280 -17.41 7.04 -16.10
CA PRO A 280 -16.37 7.87 -16.71
C PRO A 280 -15.22 8.14 -15.73
N ARG A 281 -14.09 8.61 -16.26
CA ARG A 281 -12.96 9.16 -15.49
C ARG A 281 -12.72 10.60 -15.95
N LEU A 282 -12.10 11.40 -15.08
CA LEU A 282 -11.60 12.70 -15.49
C LEU A 282 -10.59 12.53 -16.64
N PRO A 283 -10.49 13.52 -17.55
CA PRO A 283 -9.42 13.62 -18.54
C PRO A 283 -8.03 13.48 -17.90
N TYR A 284 -7.03 13.06 -18.69
CA TYR A 284 -5.69 12.83 -18.17
C TYR A 284 -5.01 14.12 -17.71
N GLU A 285 -5.25 15.22 -18.42
CA GLU A 285 -4.76 16.56 -18.10
C GLU A 285 -5.22 17.09 -16.74
N ASP A 286 -6.36 16.61 -16.23
CA ASP A 286 -6.90 17.05 -14.94
C ASP A 286 -6.28 16.30 -13.76
N VAL A 287 -5.60 15.17 -14.03
CA VAL A 287 -5.12 14.23 -12.99
C VAL A 287 -3.60 14.09 -12.98
N PHE A 288 -2.96 14.09 -14.15
CA PHE A 288 -1.54 13.79 -14.30
C PHE A 288 -0.79 15.00 -14.82
N TYR A 289 0.31 15.35 -14.13
CA TYR A 289 1.15 16.50 -14.43
C TYR A 289 2.61 16.04 -14.64
N MET A 290 3.29 16.57 -15.65
CA MET A 290 4.67 16.26 -16.01
C MET A 290 5.63 17.21 -15.30
N ASP A 291 6.59 16.65 -14.56
CA ASP A 291 7.67 17.35 -13.84
C ASP A 291 7.23 18.34 -12.72
N SER A 292 6.14 19.09 -12.90
CA SER A 292 5.58 20.02 -11.92
C SER A 292 4.05 20.08 -12.01
N PHE A 293 3.40 20.52 -10.93
CA PHE A 293 1.94 20.59 -10.83
C PHE A 293 1.29 21.57 -11.82
N ASP A 294 2.07 22.45 -12.46
CA ASP A 294 1.56 23.44 -13.41
C ASP A 294 1.58 22.93 -14.87
N PHE A 295 2.10 21.74 -15.13
CA PHE A 295 2.25 21.20 -16.49
C PHE A 295 1.45 19.91 -16.67
N PRO A 296 0.22 19.94 -17.21
CA PRO A 296 -0.53 18.73 -17.53
C PRO A 296 0.26 17.80 -18.44
N ALA A 297 0.30 16.50 -18.10
CA ALA A 297 1.22 15.54 -18.72
C ALA A 297 0.87 15.19 -20.17
N TYR A 298 -0.39 15.29 -20.54
CA TYR A 298 -0.90 14.94 -21.87
C TYR A 298 -2.04 15.88 -22.22
N LYS A 299 -2.05 16.45 -23.43
CA LYS A 299 -3.28 17.05 -23.98
C LYS A 299 -4.15 15.92 -24.50
N SER A 300 -5.41 15.87 -24.12
CA SER A 300 -6.37 14.99 -24.79
C SER A 300 -6.36 15.29 -26.30
N SER A 301 -6.19 14.25 -27.11
CA SER A 301 -6.37 14.28 -28.57
C SER A 301 -7.84 14.13 -28.92
#